data_AF-Q4RYP6-F1
#
_entry.id   AF-Q4RYP6-F1
#
_cell.length_a   1.000
_cell.length_b   1.000
_cell.length_c   1.000
_cell.angle_alpha   90.00
_cell.angle_beta   90.00
_cell.angle_gamma   90.00
#
_symmetry.space_group_name_H-M   'P 1'
#
loop_
_entity.id
_entity.type
_entity.pdbx_description
1 polymer ?
#
loop_
_entity_poly.entity_id
_entity_poly.type
_entity_poly.pdbx_seq_one_letter_code
_entity_poly.pdbx_strand_id
1 'polypeptide(L)'
;MDSFDSLSASEKAEATELQRMIAIEQQKAQFQAQVHTFTDVCWDKCVDSPGSRLDPRAETCLQNCVERFIDTTLMITSRFSQMVQKG
;
A
#
# COMPACT_ATOMS: atom_id res chain seq x y z
N MET A 1 -24.95 -3.21 18.36
CA MET A 1 -24.40 -4.01 17.24
C MET A 1 -25.42 -5.09 16.89
N ASP A 2 -26.67 -4.68 16.65
CA ASP A 2 -27.87 -5.54 16.75
C ASP A 2 -28.75 -5.50 15.49
N SER A 3 -28.30 -4.80 14.44
CA SER A 3 -29.12 -4.54 13.23
C SER A 3 -29.05 -5.65 12.17
N PHE A 4 -28.20 -6.68 12.38
CA PHE A 4 -27.98 -7.74 11.39
C PHE A 4 -28.84 -8.99 11.66
N ASP A 5 -29.43 -9.11 12.85
CA ASP A 5 -30.10 -10.36 13.24
C ASP A 5 -31.49 -10.53 12.60
N SER A 6 -32.15 -9.42 12.26
CA SER A 6 -33.46 -9.41 11.61
C SER A 6 -33.45 -9.54 10.08
N LEU A 7 -32.27 -9.73 9.46
CA LEU A 7 -32.15 -9.86 8.01
C LEU A 7 -32.52 -11.28 7.55
N SER A 8 -33.20 -11.37 6.41
CA SER A 8 -33.43 -12.63 5.71
C SER A 8 -32.11 -13.28 5.30
N ALA A 9 -32.13 -14.60 5.05
CA ALA A 9 -30.93 -15.32 4.61
C ALA A 9 -30.34 -14.74 3.31
N SER A 10 -31.19 -14.19 2.42
CA SER A 10 -30.77 -13.52 1.19
C SER A 10 -30.01 -12.22 1.49
N GLU A 11 -30.55 -11.37 2.36
CA GLU A 11 -29.91 -10.10 2.73
C GLU A 11 -28.58 -10.32 3.48
N LYS A 12 -28.48 -11.37 4.31
CA LYS A 12 -27.21 -11.75 4.95
C LYS A 12 -26.16 -12.19 3.93
N ALA A 13 -26.56 -12.91 2.88
CA ALA A 13 -25.66 -13.32 1.80
C ALA A 13 -25.18 -12.11 0.97
N GLU A 14 -26.09 -11.20 0.61
CA GLU A 14 -25.74 -9.96 -0.10
C GLU A 14 -24.82 -9.05 0.71
N ALA A 15 -25.08 -8.90 2.02
CA ALA A 15 -24.22 -8.10 2.89
C ALA A 15 -22.81 -8.70 3.03
N THR A 16 -22.70 -10.03 3.05
CA THR A 16 -21.40 -10.72 3.08
C THR A 16 -20.62 -10.48 1.79
N GLU A 17 -21.29 -10.55 0.63
CA GLU A 17 -20.65 -10.24 -0.66
C GLU A 17 -20.24 -8.77 -0.75
N LEU A 18 -21.08 -7.85 -0.28
CA LEU A 18 -20.74 -6.43 -0.22
C LEU A 18 -19.52 -6.17 0.67
N GLN A 19 -19.45 -6.79 1.85
CA GLN A 19 -18.29 -6.69 2.73
C GLN A 19 -17.02 -7.19 2.06
N ARG A 20 -17.11 -8.29 1.29
CA ARG A 20 -15.99 -8.81 0.51
C ARG A 20 -15.54 -7.83 -0.57
N MET A 21 -16.48 -7.24 -1.32
CA MET A 21 -16.16 -6.23 -2.33
C MET A 21 -15.49 -4.99 -1.71
N ILE A 22 -16.01 -4.51 -0.57
CA ILE A 22 -15.41 -3.39 0.16
C ILE A 22 -13.98 -3.72 0.59
N ALA A 23 -13.72 -4.92 1.11
CA ALA A 23 -12.38 -5.34 1.52
C ALA A 23 -11.39 -5.34 0.34
N ILE A 24 -11.82 -5.80 -0.84
CA ILE A 24 -11.00 -5.78 -2.06
C ILE A 24 -10.68 -4.34 -2.49
N GLU A 25 -11.68 -3.47 -2.53
CA GLU A 25 -11.48 -2.06 -2.92
C GLU A 25 -10.61 -1.31 -1.90
N GLN A 26 -10.74 -1.62 -0.61
CA GLN A 26 -9.86 -1.08 0.42
C GLN A 26 -8.40 -1.50 0.22
N GLN A 27 -8.14 -2.78 -0.07
CA GLN A 27 -6.79 -3.27 -0.38
C GLN A 27 -6.21 -2.56 -1.61
N LYS A 28 -7.02 -2.38 -2.66
CA LYS A 28 -6.62 -1.65 -3.86
C LYS A 28 -6.30 -0.19 -3.54
N ALA A 29 -7.14 0.50 -2.76
CA ALA A 29 -6.91 1.88 -2.36
C ALA A 29 -5.62 2.04 -1.54
N GLN A 30 -5.35 1.13 -0.61
CA GLN A 30 -4.10 1.11 0.15
C GLN A 30 -2.88 0.92 -0.74
N PHE A 31 -2.94 -0.01 -1.70
CA PHE A 31 -1.88 -0.21 -2.67
C PHE A 31 -1.62 1.05 -3.52
N GLN A 32 -2.69 1.70 -4.02
CA GLN A 32 -2.56 2.94 -4.80
C GLN A 32 -1.94 4.07 -3.96
N ALA A 33 -2.33 4.22 -2.70
CA ALA A 33 -1.72 5.20 -1.80
C ALA A 33 -0.22 4.94 -1.59
N GLN A 34 0.18 3.67 -1.51
CA GLN A 34 1.59 3.29 -1.42
C GLN A 34 2.36 3.61 -2.71
N VAL A 35 1.75 3.36 -3.88
CA VAL A 35 2.32 3.74 -5.19
C VAL A 35 2.53 5.25 -5.26
N HIS A 36 1.53 6.06 -4.87
CA HIS A 36 1.66 7.51 -4.81
C HIS A 36 2.80 7.96 -3.88
N THR A 37 2.90 7.35 -2.70
CA THR A 37 4.00 7.64 -1.76
C THR A 37 5.36 7.35 -2.37
N PHE A 38 5.51 6.23 -3.09
CA PHE A 38 6.74 5.90 -3.79
C PHE A 38 7.02 6.86 -4.94
N THR A 39 6.01 7.25 -5.70
CA THR A 39 6.14 8.25 -6.76
C THR A 39 6.66 9.55 -6.18
N ASP A 40 6.05 10.11 -5.14
CA ASP A 40 6.46 11.38 -4.55
C ASP A 40 7.92 11.32 -4.06
N VAL A 41 8.26 10.31 -3.26
CA VAL A 41 9.59 10.18 -2.66
C VAL A 41 10.66 9.92 -3.72
N CYS A 42 10.43 8.97 -4.62
CA CYS A 42 11.45 8.54 -5.57
C CYS A 42 11.58 9.51 -6.75
N TRP A 43 10.52 10.23 -7.11
CA TRP A 43 10.59 11.27 -8.13
C TRP A 43 11.55 12.38 -7.70
N ASP A 44 11.38 12.91 -6.48
CA ASP A 44 12.25 13.95 -5.92
C ASP A 44 13.72 13.51 -5.77
N LYS A 45 13.99 12.21 -5.69
CA LYS A 45 15.34 11.65 -5.54
C LYS A 45 16.03 11.30 -6.85
N CYS A 46 15.27 10.93 -7.86
CA CYS A 46 15.81 10.29 -9.06
C CYS A 46 15.58 11.07 -10.35
N VAL A 47 14.68 12.06 -10.35
CA VAL A 47 14.31 12.80 -11.57
C VAL A 47 14.68 14.28 -11.41
N ASP A 48 15.86 14.64 -11.90
CA ASP A 48 16.36 16.03 -11.85
C ASP A 48 15.70 16.94 -12.88
N SER A 49 15.39 16.42 -14.07
CA SER A 49 14.81 17.20 -15.17
C SER A 49 13.86 16.34 -15.99
N PRO A 50 12.55 16.67 -16.02
CA PRO A 50 11.58 15.89 -16.78
C PRO A 50 11.82 16.05 -18.28
N GLY A 51 12.10 14.94 -18.95
CA GLY A 51 12.18 14.83 -20.41
C GLY A 51 10.96 14.13 -21.01
N SER A 52 10.93 14.00 -22.33
CA SER A 52 9.91 13.20 -23.03
C SER A 52 10.03 11.69 -22.77
N ARG A 53 11.17 11.26 -22.21
CA ARG A 53 11.48 9.90 -21.79
C ARG A 53 12.32 9.96 -20.53
N LEU A 54 12.21 8.94 -19.69
CA LEU A 54 13.16 8.73 -18.61
C LEU A 54 14.50 8.31 -19.23
N ASP A 55 15.59 8.90 -18.74
CA ASP A 55 16.92 8.42 -19.11
C ASP A 55 17.26 7.13 -18.34
N PRO A 56 18.18 6.29 -18.83
CA PRO A 56 18.50 5.01 -18.19
C PRO A 56 18.99 5.11 -16.74
N ARG A 57 19.58 6.25 -16.33
CA ARG A 57 20.00 6.46 -14.94
C ARG A 57 18.80 6.73 -14.06
N ALA A 58 17.86 7.56 -14.51
CA ALA A 58 16.60 7.81 -13.80
C ALA A 58 15.79 6.51 -13.63
N GLU A 59 15.68 5.69 -14.68
CA GLU A 59 15.01 4.38 -14.62
C GLU A 59 15.63 3.46 -13.56
N THR A 60 16.96 3.31 -13.61
CA THR A 60 17.71 2.49 -12.64
C THR A 60 17.58 3.05 -11.21
N CYS A 61 17.63 4.37 -11.05
CA CYS A 61 17.47 5.03 -9.75
C CYS A 61 16.07 4.77 -9.18
N LEU A 62 15.01 4.94 -9.97
CA LEU A 62 13.63 4.73 -9.53
C LEU A 62 13.41 3.28 -9.05
N GLN A 63 13.90 2.29 -9.81
CA GLN A 63 13.82 0.89 -9.40
C GLN A 63 14.50 0.67 -8.05
N ASN A 64 15.76 1.11 -7.92
CA ASN A 64 16.51 0.97 -6.69
C ASN A 64 15.85 1.73 -5.52
N CYS A 65 15.32 2.93 -5.76
CA CYS A 65 14.68 3.74 -4.74
C CYS A 65 13.48 3.02 -4.11
N VAL A 66 12.59 2.46 -4.94
CA VAL A 66 11.43 1.71 -4.44
C VAL A 66 11.85 0.45 -3.68
N GLU A 67 12.78 -0.34 -4.24
CA GLU A 67 13.30 -1.54 -3.57
C GLU A 67 13.96 -1.21 -2.22
N ARG A 68 14.81 -0.18 -2.16
CA ARG A 68 15.47 0.25 -0.93
C ARG A 68 14.48 0.79 0.10
N PHE A 69 13.44 1.51 -0.33
CA PHE A 69 12.41 2.03 0.56
C PHE A 69 11.66 0.89 1.25
N ILE A 70 11.25 -0.12 0.49
CA ILE A 70 10.54 -1.30 1.01
C ILE A 70 11.45 -2.06 1.98
N ASP A 71 12.68 -2.39 1.58
CA ASP A 71 13.64 -3.12 2.43
C ASP A 71 13.89 -2.40 3.76
N THR A 72 14.10 -1.08 3.70
CA THR A 72 14.37 -0.26 4.89
C THR A 72 13.14 -0.19 5.80
N THR A 73 11.96 -0.01 5.22
CA THR A 73 10.70 0.04 5.99
C THR A 73 10.43 -1.29 6.70
N LEU A 74 10.63 -2.43 6.01
CA LEU A 74 10.49 -3.75 6.60
C LEU A 74 11.51 -4.00 7.72
N MET A 75 12.77 -3.60 7.51
CA MET A 75 13.82 -3.71 8.52
C MET A 75 13.45 -2.92 9.78
N ILE A 76 13.08 -1.65 9.63
CA ILE A 76 12.72 -0.77 10.75
C ILE A 76 11.52 -1.33 11.50
N THR A 77 10.47 -1.71 10.78
CA THR A 77 9.23 -2.24 11.37
C THR A 77 9.48 -3.54 12.12
N SER A 78 10.25 -4.46 11.53
CA SER A 78 10.63 -5.74 12.17
C SER A 78 11.41 -5.52 13.46
N ARG A 79 12.39 -4.60 13.45
CA ARG A 79 13.18 -4.26 14.64
C ARG A 79 12.33 -3.62 15.72
N PHE A 80 11.44 -2.69 15.34
CA PHE A 80 10.53 -2.06 16.28
C PHE A 80 9.58 -3.08 16.93
N SER A 81 8.95 -3.97 16.16
CA SER A 81 8.11 -5.03 16.70
C SER A 81 8.86 -5.96 17.67
N GLN A 82 10.12 -6.30 17.38
CA GLN A 82 10.95 -7.10 18.29
C GLN A 82 11.25 -6.38 19.61
N MET A 83 11.39 -5.05 19.60
CA MET A 83 11.61 -4.26 20.81
C MET A 83 10.34 -4.19 21.67
N VAL A 84 9.18 -3.96 21.04
CA VAL A 84 7.88 -3.88 21.75
C VAL A 84 7.51 -5.20 22.40
N GLN A 85 7.81 -6.35 21.78
CA GLN A 85 7.48 -7.67 22.36
C GLN A 85 8.38 -8.08 23.54
N LYS A 86 9.53 -7.41 23.73
CA LYS A 86 10.50 -7.71 24.79
C LYS A 86 10.40 -6.78 26.01
N GLY A 87 9.65 -5.70 25.90
CA GLY A 87 9.30 -4.80 27.01
C GLY A 87 7.96 -5.19 27.61
#